data_AF-A0A1Y1YMF1-F1
#
_entry.id   AF-A0A1Y1YMF1-F1
#
_cell.length_a   1.000
_cell.length_b   1.000
_cell.length_c   1.000
_cell.angle_alpha   90.00
_cell.angle_beta   90.00
_cell.angle_gamma   90.00
#
_symmetry.space_group_name_H-M   'P 1'
#
loop_
_entity.id
_entity.type
_entity.pdbx_description
1 polymer ?
#
loop_
_entity_poly.entity_id
_entity_poly.type
_entity_poly.pdbx_seq_one_letter_code
_entity_poly.pdbx_strand_id
1 'polypeptide(L)'
;MLLPETQSAVLVPTNTMAKNDAADWIGQLLVEILLDSPVRNDYEKPATVISMRAVEKYKELEINVEEGRSGAHPFRKLSEYIGKYVGFGGIFSIEIVEGEKGLEILFQARES
;
A
#
# COMPACT_ATOMS: atom_id res chain seq x y z
N MET A 1 8.93 -11.58 -12.15
CA MET A 1 8.15 -11.87 -13.39
C MET A 1 8.59 -13.21 -13.93
N LEU A 2 7.65 -14.08 -14.29
CA LEU A 2 7.93 -15.38 -14.90
C LEU A 2 7.68 -15.27 -16.41
N LEU A 3 8.60 -15.77 -17.23
CA LEU A 3 8.52 -15.76 -18.69
C LEU A 3 8.65 -17.21 -19.21
N PRO A 4 7.54 -17.97 -19.24
CA PRO A 4 7.57 -19.39 -19.58
C PRO A 4 8.13 -19.68 -20.98
N GLU A 5 7.79 -18.84 -21.97
CA GLU A 5 8.19 -19.00 -23.36
C GLU A 5 9.71 -18.91 -23.54
N THR A 6 10.38 -18.11 -22.71
CA THR A 6 11.84 -17.99 -22.68
C THR A 6 12.48 -18.81 -21.56
N GLN A 7 11.70 -19.65 -20.86
CA GLN A 7 12.11 -20.43 -19.69
C GLN A 7 12.91 -19.61 -18.66
N SER A 8 12.53 -18.34 -18.49
CA SER A 8 13.29 -17.37 -17.71
C SER A 8 12.45 -16.76 -16.59
N ALA A 9 13.12 -16.22 -15.58
CA ALA A 9 12.49 -15.48 -14.50
C ALA A 9 13.34 -14.27 -14.13
N VAL A 10 12.67 -13.14 -13.87
CA VAL A 10 13.28 -11.92 -13.35
C VAL A 10 12.81 -11.73 -11.91
N LEU A 11 13.76 -11.66 -10.96
CA LEU A 11 13.49 -11.39 -9.55
C LEU A 11 14.24 -10.14 -9.11
N VAL A 12 13.52 -9.19 -8.52
CA VAL A 12 14.08 -7.95 -7.99
C VAL A 12 13.69 -7.81 -6.52
N PRO A 13 14.55 -8.25 -5.57
CA PRO A 13 14.25 -8.11 -4.16
C PRO A 13 14.49 -6.68 -3.69
N THR A 14 13.63 -6.19 -2.79
CA THR A 14 13.80 -4.90 -2.12
C THR A 14 13.71 -5.07 -0.61
N ASN A 15 14.62 -4.45 0.12
CA ASN A 15 14.68 -4.47 1.58
C ASN A 15 14.35 -3.12 2.22
N THR A 16 13.82 -2.17 1.45
CA THR A 16 13.42 -0.86 1.92
C THR A 16 12.06 -0.49 1.35
N MET A 17 11.34 0.40 2.05
CA MET A 17 10.16 1.04 1.48
C MET A 17 10.63 2.09 0.48
N ALA A 18 10.56 1.77 -0.81
CA ALA A 18 10.90 2.70 -1.86
C ALA A 18 9.84 3.82 -1.95
N LYS A 19 10.28 5.03 -2.28
CA LYS A 19 9.40 6.18 -2.57
C LYS A 19 8.59 5.99 -3.86
N ASN A 20 8.75 4.87 -4.53
CA ASN A 20 8.07 4.45 -5.74
C ASN A 20 8.11 2.91 -5.81
N ASP A 21 7.58 2.33 -6.88
CA ASP A 21 7.66 0.89 -7.12
C ASP A 21 8.98 0.48 -7.81
N ALA A 22 10.11 0.71 -7.13
CA ALA A 22 11.44 0.49 -7.71
C ALA A 22 11.65 -0.95 -8.21
N ALA A 23 11.13 -1.94 -7.48
CA ALA A 23 11.24 -3.36 -7.84
C ALA A 23 10.59 -3.63 -9.19
N ASP A 24 9.39 -3.08 -9.40
CA ASP A 24 8.65 -3.25 -10.63
C ASP A 24 9.31 -2.53 -11.80
N TRP A 25 9.72 -1.27 -11.63
CA TRP A 25 10.42 -0.52 -12.70
C TRP A 25 11.70 -1.22 -13.19
N ILE A 26 12.52 -1.71 -12.25
CA ILE A 26 13.72 -2.47 -12.58
C ILE A 26 13.35 -3.81 -13.22
N GLY A 27 12.31 -4.48 -12.71
CA GLY A 27 11.81 -5.74 -13.27
C GLY A 27 11.37 -5.59 -14.73
N GLN A 28 10.60 -4.54 -15.04
CA GLN A 28 10.15 -4.23 -16.40
C GLN A 28 11.33 -3.92 -17.32
N LEU A 29 12.30 -3.10 -16.88
CA LEU A 29 13.52 -2.82 -17.64
C LEU A 29 14.31 -4.10 -17.98
N LEU A 30 14.49 -4.98 -17.00
CA LEU A 30 15.20 -6.25 -17.20
C LEU A 30 14.43 -7.17 -18.16
N VAL A 31 13.10 -7.21 -18.08
CA VAL A 31 12.27 -7.96 -19.04
C VAL A 31 12.39 -7.39 -20.45
N GLU A 32 12.37 -6.06 -20.59
CA GLU A 32 12.52 -5.38 -21.87
C GLU A 32 13.87 -5.70 -22.54
N ILE A 33 14.94 -5.78 -21.75
CA ILE A 33 16.26 -6.21 -22.21
C ILE A 33 16.27 -7.70 -22.56
N LEU A 34 15.73 -8.55 -21.69
CA LEU A 34 15.71 -10.01 -21.89
C LEU A 34 14.96 -10.42 -23.15
N LEU A 35 13.86 -9.73 -23.47
CA LEU A 35 13.04 -9.99 -24.65
C LEU A 35 13.52 -9.26 -25.91
N ASP A 36 14.62 -8.52 -25.81
CA ASP A 36 15.13 -7.63 -26.87
C ASP A 36 14.02 -6.78 -27.52
N SER A 37 13.24 -6.11 -26.67
CA SER A 37 12.09 -5.34 -27.12
C SER A 37 12.51 -4.28 -28.14
N PRO A 38 11.81 -4.17 -29.30
CA PRO A 38 12.09 -3.14 -30.30
C PRO A 38 11.67 -1.74 -29.81
N VAL A 39 10.87 -1.65 -28.74
CA VAL A 39 10.43 -0.40 -28.12
C VAL A 39 11.05 -0.32 -26.73
N ARG A 40 11.75 0.79 -26.47
CA ARG A 40 12.41 1.08 -25.19
C ARG A 40 11.62 2.11 -24.41
N ASN A 41 11.27 1.79 -23.17
CA ASN A 41 10.56 2.69 -22.28
C ASN A 41 11.54 3.51 -21.43
N ASP A 42 11.19 4.77 -21.19
CA ASP A 42 11.86 5.60 -20.19
C ASP A 42 11.23 5.32 -18.82
N TYR A 43 11.84 4.41 -18.08
CA TYR A 43 11.41 4.05 -16.71
C TYR A 43 11.92 5.05 -15.66
N GLU A 44 12.99 5.81 -15.95
CA GLU A 44 13.59 6.76 -15.03
C GLU A 44 12.64 7.94 -14.76
N LYS A 45 12.02 8.46 -15.82
CA LYS A 45 11.10 9.59 -15.74
C LYS A 45 9.89 9.34 -14.82
N PRO A 46 9.06 8.29 -15.01
CA PRO A 46 7.94 8.01 -14.11
C PRO A 46 8.42 7.66 -12.70
N ALA A 47 9.52 6.91 -12.56
CA ALA A 47 10.09 6.59 -11.26
C ALA A 47 10.48 7.85 -10.46
N THR A 48 11.08 8.83 -11.13
CA THR A 48 11.47 10.11 -10.53
C THR A 48 10.26 10.95 -10.12
N VAL A 49 9.29 11.11 -11.01
CA VAL A 49 8.05 11.88 -10.73
C VAL A 49 7.29 11.29 -9.55
N ILE A 50 7.14 9.96 -9.50
CA ILE A 50 6.43 9.27 -8.41
C ILE A 50 7.21 9.40 -7.10
N SER A 51 8.53 9.25 -7.12
CA SER A 51 9.38 9.39 -5.94
C SER A 51 9.25 10.77 -5.29
N MET A 52 9.23 11.83 -6.10
CA MET A 52 9.01 13.19 -5.61
C MET A 52 7.62 13.35 -4.99
N ARG A 53 6.59 12.79 -5.63
CA ARG A 53 5.20 12.91 -5.18
C ARG A 53 4.88 12.08 -3.94
N ALA A 54 5.62 11.01 -3.68
CA ALA A 54 5.34 10.11 -2.55
C ALA A 54 5.41 10.82 -1.20
N VAL A 55 6.36 11.75 -1.02
CA VAL A 55 6.44 12.56 0.21
C VAL A 55 5.25 13.50 0.34
N GLU A 56 4.84 14.12 -0.77
CA GLU A 56 3.72 15.05 -0.77
C GLU A 56 2.39 14.35 -0.49
N LYS A 57 2.21 13.12 -0.98
CA LYS A 57 1.03 12.29 -0.67
C LYS A 57 0.81 12.08 0.82
N TYR A 58 1.87 11.95 1.63
CA TYR A 58 1.72 11.82 3.08
C TYR A 58 1.19 13.10 3.71
N LYS A 59 1.62 14.28 3.22
CA LYS A 59 1.08 15.56 3.68
C LYS A 59 -0.36 15.77 3.23
N GLU A 60 -0.66 15.47 1.97
CA GLU A 60 -2.03 15.50 1.45
C GLU A 60 -2.94 14.57 2.27
N LEU A 61 -2.46 13.38 2.64
CA LEU A 61 -3.19 12.45 3.50
C LEU A 61 -3.48 13.05 4.87
N GLU A 62 -2.49 13.69 5.51
CA GLU A 62 -2.67 14.37 6.80
C GLU A 62 -3.76 15.46 6.71
N ILE A 63 -3.71 16.30 5.67
CA ILE A 63 -4.73 17.33 5.42
C ILE A 63 -6.11 16.69 5.23
N ASN A 64 -6.22 15.68 4.36
CA ASN A 64 -7.48 15.00 4.09
C ASN A 64 -8.06 14.31 5.33
N VAL A 65 -7.20 13.77 6.20
CA VAL A 65 -7.62 13.17 7.47
C VAL A 65 -8.19 14.24 8.41
N GLU A 66 -7.55 15.42 8.48
CA GLU A 66 -8.02 16.51 9.33
C GLU A 66 -9.30 17.16 8.79
N GLU A 67 -9.38 17.42 7.49
CA GLU A 67 -10.59 17.93 6.83
C GLU A 67 -11.76 16.93 6.91
N GLY A 68 -11.46 15.65 6.76
CA GLY A 68 -12.43 14.57 6.86
C GLY A 68 -12.89 14.27 8.29
N ARG A 69 -12.27 14.89 9.30
CA ARG A 69 -12.64 14.74 10.71
C ARG A 69 -13.95 15.49 10.99
N SER A 70 -15.08 14.88 10.61
CA SER A 70 -16.41 15.44 10.86
C SER A 70 -16.87 15.14 12.28
N GLY A 71 -17.08 16.19 13.08
CA GLY A 71 -17.73 16.14 14.40
C GLY A 71 -16.78 15.83 15.55
N ALA A 72 -16.92 16.58 16.65
CA ALA A 72 -16.09 16.40 17.84
C ALA A 72 -16.38 15.09 18.61
N HIS A 73 -17.49 14.41 18.30
CA HIS A 73 -17.99 13.28 19.08
C HIS A 73 -18.51 12.17 18.15
N PRO A 74 -18.28 10.88 18.46
CA PRO A 74 -18.81 9.77 17.70
C PRO A 74 -20.35 9.78 17.75
N PHE A 75 -20.99 9.41 16.63
CA PHE A 75 -22.46 9.35 16.53
C PHE A 75 -23.09 8.29 17.44
N ARG A 76 -22.30 7.30 17.88
CA ARG A 76 -22.71 6.18 18.73
C ARG A 76 -21.82 6.10 19.95
N LYS A 77 -22.24 5.36 20.98
CA LYS A 77 -21.38 5.11 22.14
C LYS A 77 -20.19 4.27 21.70
N LEU A 78 -19.00 4.52 22.25
CA LEU A 78 -17.78 3.79 21.89
C LEU A 78 -17.94 2.27 22.02
N SER A 79 -18.64 1.80 23.06
CA SER A 79 -18.91 0.37 23.27
C SER A 79 -19.69 -0.30 22.14
N GLU A 80 -20.47 0.47 21.35
CA GLU A 80 -21.24 -0.06 20.21
C GLU A 80 -20.39 -0.31 18.97
N TYR A 81 -19.14 0.19 18.95
CA TYR A 81 -18.20 -0.09 17.88
C TYR A 81 -17.38 -1.37 18.13
N ILE A 82 -17.40 -1.93 19.35
CA ILE A 82 -16.65 -3.14 19.70
C ILE A 82 -17.18 -4.33 18.90
N GLY A 83 -16.27 -5.10 18.32
CA GLY A 83 -16.59 -6.32 17.59
C GLY A 83 -15.72 -6.55 16.37
N LYS A 84 -16.03 -7.65 15.68
CA LYS A 84 -15.31 -8.10 14.48
C LYS A 84 -16.05 -7.68 13.22
N TYR A 85 -15.35 -6.97 12.35
CA TYR A 85 -15.85 -6.51 11.06
C TYR A 85 -15.12 -7.27 9.97
N VAL A 86 -15.87 -7.91 9.08
CA VAL A 86 -15.34 -8.72 8.00
C VAL A 86 -15.73 -8.07 6.68
N GLY A 87 -14.74 -7.71 5.87
CA GLY A 87 -14.90 -7.11 4.55
C GLY A 87 -14.33 -8.00 3.45
N PHE A 88 -14.39 -7.50 2.21
CA PHE A 88 -13.72 -8.11 1.05
C PHE A 88 -14.05 -9.60 0.87
N GLY A 89 -15.32 -9.97 1.03
CA GLY A 89 -15.76 -11.37 0.86
C GLY A 89 -15.18 -12.35 1.88
N GLY A 90 -14.73 -11.88 3.05
CA GLY A 90 -14.15 -12.74 4.09
C GLY A 90 -12.63 -12.72 4.17
N ILE A 91 -11.95 -12.02 3.26
CA ILE A 91 -10.48 -12.06 3.13
C ILE A 91 -9.80 -11.15 4.17
N PHE A 92 -10.52 -10.12 4.62
CA PHE A 92 -9.98 -9.11 5.50
C PHE A 92 -10.93 -8.86 6.67
N SER A 93 -10.37 -8.87 7.86
CA SER A 93 -11.09 -8.54 9.07
C SER A 93 -10.33 -7.53 9.90
N ILE A 94 -11.09 -6.66 10.55
CA ILE A 94 -10.61 -5.83 11.65
C ILE A 94 -11.43 -6.16 12.89
N GLU A 95 -10.79 -6.09 14.04
CA GLU A 95 -11.47 -6.22 15.32
C GLU A 95 -11.26 -4.94 16.10
N ILE A 96 -12.36 -4.39 16.61
CA ILE A 96 -12.36 -3.21 17.45
C ILE A 96 -12.49 -3.68 18.89
N VAL A 97 -11.48 -3.38 19.69
CA VAL A 97 -11.41 -3.77 21.11
C VAL A 97 -11.30 -2.54 22.00
N GLU A 98 -11.62 -2.69 23.28
CA GLU A 98 -11.38 -1.66 24.28
C GLU A 98 -9.93 -1.75 24.77
N GLY A 99 -9.20 -0.63 24.69
CA GLY A 99 -7.84 -0.46 25.17
C GLY A 99 -7.75 0.63 26.26
N GLU A 100 -6.54 0.90 26.74
CA GLU A 100 -6.33 1.79 27.91
C GLU A 100 -6.77 3.24 27.69
N LYS A 101 -6.73 3.74 26.44
CA LYS A 101 -7.01 5.13 26.10
C LYS A 101 -8.24 5.31 25.20
N GLY A 102 -8.98 4.24 24.94
CA GLY A 102 -10.10 4.26 24.01
C GLY A 102 -10.23 2.95 23.24
N LEU A 103 -10.72 3.02 22.00
CA LEU A 103 -10.83 1.84 21.15
C LEU A 103 -9.53 1.62 20.37
N GLU A 104 -9.13 0.36 20.24
CA GLU A 104 -8.00 -0.08 19.44
C GLU A 104 -8.48 -0.92 18.25
N ILE A 105 -7.72 -0.89 17.16
CA ILE A 105 -8.03 -1.63 15.94
C ILE A 105 -6.97 -2.72 15.76
N LEU A 106 -7.42 -3.98 15.78
CA LEU A 106 -6.60 -5.14 15.48
C LEU A 106 -6.80 -5.53 14.01
N PHE A 107 -5.75 -5.45 13.22
CA PHE A 107 -5.77 -5.90 11.83
C PHE A 107 -5.58 -7.41 11.75
N GLN A 108 -6.54 -8.12 11.14
CA GLN A 108 -6.54 -9.58 11.04
C GLN A 108 -6.39 -10.29 12.41
N ALA A 109 -6.97 -9.70 13.46
CA ALA A 109 -6.91 -10.18 14.84
C ALA A 109 -5.46 -10.39 15.37
N ARG A 110 -4.51 -9.59 14.88
CA ARG A 110 -3.14 -9.57 15.40
C ARG A 110 -2.96 -8.42 16.36
N GLU A 111 -2.41 -8.71 17.53
CA GLU A 111 -1.88 -7.71 18.44
C GLU A 111 -0.71 -7.00 17.76
N SER A 112 -0.65 -5.66 17.90
CA SER A 112 0.37 -4.80 17.32
C SER A 112 1.71 -4.89 18.05
#